data_AF-A0A966KPQ4-F1
#
_entry.id   AF-A0A966KPQ4-F1
#
_cell.length_a   1.000
_cell.length_b   1.000
_cell.length_c   1.000
_cell.angle_alpha   90.00
_cell.angle_beta   90.00
_cell.angle_gamma   90.00
#
_symmetry.space_group_name_H-M   'P 1'
#
loop_
_entity.id
_entity.type
_entity.pdbx_description
1 polymer ?
#
loop_
_entity_poly.entity_id
_entity_poly.type
_entity_poly.pdbx_seq_one_letter_code
_entity_poly.pdbx_strand_id
1 'polypeptide(L)' 'MPTLAVIICSTRPGRIGAPIAGWFTGVATAQGAFDVEVLDLKEIDLPLFDEPNHPMLADYT' A
#
# COMPACT_ATOMS: atom_id res chain seq x y z
N MET A 1 -9.78 18.56 -4.74
CA MET A 1 -9.07 18.27 -3.48
C MET A 1 -7.97 17.28 -3.81
N PRO A 2 -6.71 17.47 -3.39
CA PRO A 2 -5.63 16.53 -3.69
C PRO A 2 -5.87 15.17 -3.02
N THR A 3 -5.45 14.10 -3.68
CA THR A 3 -5.49 12.74 -3.13
C THR A 3 -4.29 12.51 -2.22
N LEU A 4 -4.53 11.96 -1.03
CA LEU A 4 -3.50 11.50 -0.10
C LEU A 4 -3.55 9.98 -0.01
N ALA A 5 -2.61 9.31 -0.68
CA ALA A 5 -2.45 7.87 -0.59
C ALA A 5 -1.66 7.47 0.65
N VAL A 6 -2.26 6.65 1.52
CA VAL A 6 -1.63 6.07 2.71
C VAL A 6 -1.30 4.62 2.43
N ILE A 7 0.00 4.32 2.25
CA ILE A 7 0.45 2.97 1.85
C ILE A 7 0.91 2.17 3.08
N ILE A 8 0.33 0.98 3.27
CA ILE A 8 0.78 0.02 4.28
C ILE A 8 1.72 -0.98 3.61
N CYS A 9 3.03 -0.82 3.84
CA CYS A 9 4.04 -1.58 3.10
C CYS A 9 4.32 -3.00 3.64
N SER A 10 3.99 -3.30 4.90
CA SER A 10 4.33 -4.60 5.49
C SER A 10 3.25 -5.64 5.21
N THR A 11 3.56 -6.71 4.47
CA THR A 11 2.63 -7.84 4.25
C THR A 11 2.73 -8.95 5.32
N ARG A 12 3.70 -8.84 6.24
CA ARG A 12 3.96 -9.85 7.28
C ARG A 12 2.76 -10.16 8.18
N PRO A 13 2.59 -11.42 8.64
CA PRO A 13 1.68 -11.75 9.73
C PRO A 13 1.99 -10.92 10.98
N GLY A 14 0.97 -10.46 11.70
CA GLY A 14 1.13 -9.61 12.89
C GLY A 14 1.55 -8.15 12.61
N ARG A 15 1.41 -7.67 11.37
CA ARG A 15 1.71 -6.27 11.00
C ARG A 15 0.94 -5.26 11.87
N ILE A 16 1.63 -4.22 12.32
CA ILE A 16 1.04 -3.08 13.05
C ILE A 16 0.61 -1.92 12.14
N GLY A 17 0.86 -2.01 10.83
CA GLY A 17 0.62 -0.92 9.90
C GLY A 17 -0.87 -0.56 9.76
N ALA A 18 -1.77 -1.54 9.76
CA ALA A 18 -3.22 -1.32 9.65
C ALA A 18 -3.81 -0.44 10.77
N PRO A 19 -3.59 -0.72 12.07
CA PRO A 19 -4.12 0.16 13.12
C PRO A 19 -3.51 1.57 13.09
N ILE A 20 -2.23 1.72 12.72
CA ILE A 20 -1.58 3.04 12.59
C ILE A 20 -2.18 3.83 11.42
N ALA A 21 -2.39 3.18 10.27
CA ALA A 21 -3.03 3.79 9.10
C ALA A 21 -4.47 4.20 9.41
N GLY A 22 -5.23 3.39 10.15
CA GLY A 22 -6.57 3.74 10.62
C GLY A 22 -6.61 5.01 11.48
N TRP A 23 -5.67 5.15 12.42
CA TRP A 23 -5.54 6.38 13.20
C TRP A 23 -5.19 7.59 12.32
N PHE A 24 -4.17 7.46 11.47
CA PHE A 24 -3.68 8.57 10.65
C PHE A 24 -4.72 9.04 9.63
N THR A 25 -5.42 8.12 8.97
CA THR A 25 -6.46 8.45 8.00
C THR A 25 -7.64 9.18 8.64
N GLY A 26 -7.98 8.85 9.89
CA GLY A 26 -8.93 9.62 10.69
C GLY A 26 -8.48 11.06 10.91
N VAL A 27 -7.20 11.28 11.25
CA VAL A 27 -6.61 12.62 11.41
C VAL A 27 -6.62 13.39 10.09
N ALA A 28 -6.18 12.77 8.99
CA ALA A 28 -6.13 13.40 7.68
C ALA A 28 -7.52 13.76 7.14
N THR A 29 -8.50 12.88 7.33
CA THR A 29 -9.90 13.13 6.95
C THR A 29 -10.48 14.29 7.76
N ALA A 30 -10.22 14.34 9.07
CA ALA A 30 -10.68 15.43 9.93
C ALA A 30 -10.03 16.79 9.60
N GLN A 31 -8.82 16.78 9.06
CA GLN A 31 -8.15 18.01 8.60
C GLN A 31 -8.82 18.61 7.34
N GLY A 32 -9.45 17.79 6.50
CA GLY A 32 -10.38 18.23 5.45
C GLY A 32 -9.75 18.82 4.17
N ALA A 33 -8.43 18.77 3.99
CA ALA A 33 -7.78 19.22 2.76
C ALA A 33 -7.48 18.10 1.75
N PHE A 34 -7.79 16.85 2.09
CA PHE A 34 -7.43 15.69 1.28
C PHE A 34 -8.61 14.75 1.03
N ASP A 35 -8.61 14.15 -0.15
CA ASP A 35 -9.32 12.89 -0.39
C ASP A 35 -8.39 11.74 0.00
N VAL A 36 -8.71 11.03 1.07
CA VAL A 36 -7.79 10.10 1.72
C VAL A 36 -8.10 8.67 1.27
N GLU A 37 -7.10 7.98 0.74
CA GLU A 37 -7.19 6.57 0.34
C GLU A 37 -6.15 5.71 1.08
N VAL A 38 -6.50 4.47 1.37
CA VAL A 38 -5.60 3.50 2.01
C VAL A 38 -5.27 2.40 1.02
N LEU A 39 -3.98 2.17 0.82
CA LEU A 39 -3.43 1.12 -0.04
C LEU A 39 -2.68 0.11 0.84
N ASP A 40 -3.33 -0.99 1.23
CA ASP A 40 -2.67 -2.07 1.95
C ASP A 40 -2.05 -3.07 0.98
N LEU A 41 -0.71 -3.14 0.93
CA LEU A 41 -0.01 -4.07 0.04
C LEU A 41 -0.35 -5.54 0.32
N LYS A 42 -0.77 -5.87 1.54
CA LYS A 42 -1.23 -7.23 1.86
C LYS A 42 -2.57 -7.54 1.22
N GLU A 43 -3.46 -6.54 1.13
CA GLU A 43 -4.79 -6.71 0.53
C GLU A 43 -4.74 -6.61 -0.99
N ILE A 44 -3.85 -5.77 -1.52
CA ILE A 44 -3.57 -5.67 -2.95
C ILE A 44 -2.95 -6.98 -3.48
N ASP A 45 -2.22 -7.72 -2.63
CA ASP A 45 -1.62 -9.02 -2.95
C ASP A 45 -0.77 -8.98 -4.24
N LEU A 46 0.13 -8.00 -4.31
CA LEU A 46 1.02 -7.84 -5.45
C LEU A 46 1.87 -9.11 -5.65
N PRO A 47 2.03 -9.58 -6.89
CA PRO A 47 2.91 -10.69 -7.18
C PRO A 47 4.35 -10.31 -6.81
N LEU A 48 5.14 -11.31 -6.37
CA LEU A 48 6.55 -11.10 -6.01
C LEU A 48 7.37 -10.56 -7.20
N PHE A 49 6.99 -10.96 -8.41
CA PHE A 49 7.58 -10.52 -9.66
C PHE A 49 6.47 -10.00 -10.58
N ASP A 50 6.74 -8.90 -11.27
CA ASP A 50 5.84 -8.32 -12.28
C ASP A 50 5.91 -9.08 -13.61
N GLU A 51 6.89 -9.97 -13.75
CA GLU A 51 7.13 -10.75 -14.96
C GLU A 51 7.06 -12.25 -14.69
N PRO A 52 6.64 -13.05 -15.69
CA PRO A 52 6.56 -14.49 -15.57
C PRO A 52 7.95 -15.15 -15.48
N ASN A 53 8.96 -14.52 -16.08
CA ASN A 53 10.31 -15.03 -16.15
C ASN A 53 11.18 -14.48 -15.00
N HIS A 54 12.10 -15.31 -14.52
CA HIS A 54 13.02 -14.90 -13.46
C HIS A 54 14.01 -13.84 -14.00
N PRO A 55 14.23 -12.70 -13.33
CA PRO A 55 15.06 -11.60 -13.84
C PRO A 55 16.49 -12.01 -14.23
N MET A 56 17.06 -13.01 -13.55
CA MET A 56 18.37 -13.58 -13.87
C MET A 56 18.47 -14.16 -15.29
N LEU A 57 17.35 -14.54 -15.91
CA LEU A 57 17.32 -15.05 -17.29
C LEU A 57 17.44 -13.92 -18.32
N ALA A 58 17.22 -12.66 -17.92
CA ALA A 58 17.14 -11.49 -18.81
C ALA A 58 16.18 -11.67 -20.00
N ASP A 59 15.14 -12.49 -19.83
CA ASP A 59 14.11 -12.82 -20.82
C ASP A 59 12.83 -12.04 -20.49
N TYR A 60 12.79 -10.78 -20.93
CA TYR A 60 11.69 -9.85 -20.67
C TYR A 60 10.62 -9.94 -21.77
N THR A 61 9.34 -9.94 -21.39
CA THR A 61 8.18 -9.97 -22.31
C THR A 61 7.43 -8.66 -22.38
#